data_AF-A0A2D7M1A4-F1
#
_entry.id   AF-A0A2D7M1A4-F1
#
_cell.length_a   1.000
_cell.length_b   1.000
_cell.length_c   1.000
_cell.angle_alpha   90.00
_cell.angle_beta   90.00
_cell.angle_gamma   90.00
#
_symmetry.space_group_name_H-M   'P 1'
#
loop_
_entity.id
_entity.type
_entity.pdbx_description
1 polymer ?
#
loop_
_entity_poly.entity_id
_entity_poly.type
_entity_poly.pdbx_seq_one_letter_code
_entity_poly.pdbx_strand_id
1 'polypeptide(L)'
;MTLRWLGNKTSLLEEIYTAAKKAGYQGGTVCDLFAGSGSVGRFFRSQGCRVISTDLMNCSHVFQKAYLETSEVPRFDGIKPLWETLDPVSESRLSQLRETGEAWLPFRKLVNYLETVLPPEQGLLYRQFSKAGESERNYLTPENAARLDAILACLRKWRVAGDLKPQEIWLLLASCIDAADRVANISGTYGAYLKTVQGSALRHLELKVPAIVDGPIGEGHRKDALDWISEVECELLYIDPPYNQRQYPANYHLPEILSLLPFESSDDRIEDSIYGKTGLIPWKEKASPLCSRRGDDCFQSVSQLIKSAKAEIIIFSYSEEGILQREELESILQDWAGCDSEKGLSLLEIPYRRFRSDSGSNEAVKRTFRPAPGRSRDEVHEWLFVASKVVSSRDVKELQ
;
A
#
# COMPACT_ATOMS: atom_id res chain seq x y z
N MET A 1 -1.12 7.07 13.25
CA MET A 1 0.12 6.80 12.49
C MET A 1 -0.28 5.96 11.30
N THR A 2 0.09 6.38 10.11
CA THR A 2 -0.10 5.67 8.84
C THR A 2 0.91 4.52 8.75
N LEU A 3 0.51 3.40 8.14
CA LEU A 3 1.39 2.26 7.83
C LEU A 3 2.71 2.76 7.19
N ARG A 4 3.85 2.27 7.68
CA ARG A 4 5.16 2.61 7.11
C ARG A 4 5.33 1.96 5.75
N TRP A 5 4.96 2.69 4.71
CA TRP A 5 5.04 2.28 3.32
C TRP A 5 5.96 3.21 2.54
N LEU A 6 6.92 2.65 1.80
CA LEU A 6 7.87 3.39 1.00
C LEU A 6 7.11 4.13 -0.10
N GLY A 7 7.43 5.40 -0.32
CA GLY A 7 6.75 6.21 -1.33
C GLY A 7 5.30 6.59 -1.00
N ASN A 8 4.81 6.40 0.23
CA ASN A 8 3.42 6.72 0.60
C ASN A 8 3.04 8.18 0.25
N LYS A 9 1.94 8.34 -0.48
CA LYS A 9 1.46 9.61 -1.03
C LYS A 9 0.43 10.35 -0.17
N THR A 10 0.27 9.98 1.11
CA THR A 10 -0.72 10.61 2.01
C THR A 10 -0.55 12.12 2.13
N SER A 11 0.67 12.66 2.02
CA SER A 11 0.92 14.10 2.04
C SER A 11 0.70 14.81 0.71
N LEU A 12 0.39 14.07 -0.37
CA LEU A 12 0.21 14.58 -1.73
C LEU A 12 -1.20 14.47 -2.27
N LEU A 13 -2.14 13.96 -1.47
CA LEU A 13 -3.47 13.60 -1.93
C LEU A 13 -4.22 14.82 -2.52
N GLU A 14 -4.14 15.97 -1.84
CA GLU A 14 -4.79 17.19 -2.28
C GLU A 14 -4.12 17.79 -3.53
N GLU A 15 -2.79 17.72 -3.63
CA GLU A 15 -2.04 18.17 -4.79
C GLU A 15 -2.33 17.31 -6.01
N ILE A 16 -2.38 15.97 -5.86
CA ILE A 16 -2.76 15.02 -6.92
C ILE A 16 -4.17 15.32 -7.42
N TYR A 17 -5.13 15.52 -6.51
CA TYR A 17 -6.50 15.81 -6.86
C TYR A 17 -6.65 17.17 -7.54
N THR A 18 -5.99 18.20 -7.00
CA THR A 18 -5.99 19.54 -7.59
C THR A 18 -5.38 19.53 -8.99
N ALA A 19 -4.30 18.78 -9.20
CA ALA A 19 -3.68 18.57 -10.50
C ALA A 19 -4.67 17.92 -11.49
N ALA A 20 -5.39 16.88 -11.07
CA ALA A 20 -6.42 16.24 -11.88
C ALA A 20 -7.52 17.23 -12.29
N LYS A 21 -8.06 17.98 -11.32
CA LYS A 21 -9.12 18.98 -11.57
C LYS A 21 -8.66 20.06 -12.53
N LYS A 22 -7.41 20.55 -12.42
CA LYS A 22 -6.83 21.54 -13.33
C LYS A 22 -6.65 21.02 -14.76
N ALA A 23 -6.36 19.73 -14.92
CA ALA A 23 -6.32 19.06 -16.21
C ALA A 23 -7.70 18.75 -16.80
N GLY A 24 -8.79 19.17 -16.13
CA GLY A 24 -10.15 19.03 -16.63
C GLY A 24 -10.87 17.78 -16.15
N TYR A 25 -10.32 17.01 -15.20
CA TYR A 25 -11.01 15.85 -14.63
C TYR A 25 -12.35 16.26 -14.00
N GLN A 26 -13.45 15.69 -14.48
CA GLN A 26 -14.81 16.04 -14.03
C GLN A 26 -15.45 15.00 -13.10
N GLY A 27 -14.85 13.82 -12.96
CA GLY A 27 -15.40 12.69 -12.22
C GLY A 27 -15.36 11.41 -13.06
N GLY A 28 -15.97 10.34 -12.58
CA GLY A 28 -15.97 9.03 -13.23
C GLY A 28 -15.08 8.02 -12.50
N THR A 29 -14.38 7.20 -13.28
CA THR A 29 -13.49 6.13 -12.83
C THR A 29 -12.06 6.63 -12.71
N VAL A 30 -11.44 6.35 -11.56
CA VAL A 30 -10.02 6.57 -11.31
C VAL A 30 -9.33 5.20 -11.25
N CYS A 31 -8.26 5.02 -12.02
CA CYS A 31 -7.39 3.86 -11.90
C CYS A 31 -6.15 4.19 -11.07
N ASP A 32 -6.00 3.58 -9.88
CA ASP A 32 -4.77 3.61 -9.07
C ASP A 32 -3.92 2.37 -9.39
N LEU A 33 -2.96 2.54 -10.30
CA LEU A 33 -2.26 1.42 -10.93
C LEU A 33 -1.18 0.76 -10.05
N PHE A 34 -0.70 1.48 -9.03
CA PHE A 34 0.31 1.02 -8.08
C PHE A 34 -0.17 1.30 -6.66
N ALA A 35 -1.24 0.62 -6.25
CA ALA A 35 -2.04 1.02 -5.10
C ALA A 35 -1.25 1.06 -3.78
N GLY A 36 -0.28 0.17 -3.59
CA GLY A 36 0.53 0.09 -2.38
C GLY A 36 -0.35 0.02 -1.12
N SER A 37 -0.21 1.02 -0.24
CA SER A 37 -1.04 1.13 0.97
C SER A 37 -2.52 1.48 0.73
N GLY A 38 -2.94 1.71 -0.52
CA GLY A 38 -4.29 2.08 -0.93
C GLY A 38 -4.71 3.50 -0.56
N SER A 39 -3.76 4.38 -0.19
CA SER A 39 -4.07 5.73 0.31
C SER A 39 -4.63 6.65 -0.78
N VAL A 40 -4.13 6.56 -2.01
CA VAL A 40 -4.59 7.38 -3.15
C VAL A 40 -5.97 6.92 -3.60
N GLY A 41 -6.15 5.63 -3.90
CA GLY A 41 -7.46 5.08 -4.23
C GLY A 41 -8.52 5.37 -3.15
N ARG A 42 -8.19 5.18 -1.87
CA ARG A 42 -9.11 5.56 -0.77
C ARG A 42 -9.48 7.04 -0.82
N PHE A 43 -8.50 7.92 -1.04
CA PHE A 43 -8.77 9.35 -1.09
C PHE A 43 -9.73 9.71 -2.22
N PHE A 44 -9.48 9.23 -3.44
CA PHE A 44 -10.36 9.48 -4.59
C PHE A 44 -11.77 8.92 -4.37
N ARG A 45 -11.90 7.73 -3.75
CA ARG A 45 -13.21 7.21 -3.34
C ARG A 45 -13.94 8.19 -2.42
N SER A 46 -13.25 8.76 -1.43
CA SER A 46 -13.82 9.77 -0.53
C SER A 46 -14.20 11.09 -1.20
N GLN A 47 -13.72 11.34 -2.42
CA GLN A 47 -14.14 12.47 -3.27
C GLN A 47 -15.32 12.11 -4.20
N GLY A 48 -15.91 10.92 -4.03
CA GLY A 48 -17.06 10.47 -4.82
C GLY A 48 -16.70 9.78 -6.13
N CYS A 49 -15.42 9.41 -6.35
CA CYS A 49 -15.00 8.69 -7.55
C CYS A 49 -15.24 7.18 -7.42
N ARG A 50 -15.57 6.50 -8.52
CA ARG A 50 -15.38 5.05 -8.60
C ARG A 50 -13.89 4.80 -8.77
N VAL A 51 -13.32 3.89 -7.96
CA VAL A 51 -11.89 3.60 -8.02
C VAL A 51 -11.69 2.15 -8.40
N ILE A 52 -10.86 1.90 -9.38
CA ILE A 52 -10.30 0.59 -9.68
C ILE A 52 -8.81 0.64 -9.39
N SER A 53 -8.25 -0.40 -8.80
CA SER A 53 -6.83 -0.39 -8.43
C SER A 53 -6.20 -1.75 -8.56
N THR A 54 -4.87 -1.78 -8.71
CA THR A 54 -4.10 -3.02 -8.64
C THR A 54 -2.80 -2.83 -7.88
N ASP A 55 -2.25 -3.95 -7.41
CA ASP A 55 -0.87 -4.08 -6.97
C ASP A 55 -0.44 -5.55 -7.09
N LEU A 56 0.85 -5.82 -7.21
CA LEU A 56 1.38 -7.18 -7.28
C LEU A 56 1.32 -7.91 -5.92
N MET A 57 1.49 -7.17 -4.82
CA MET A 57 1.56 -7.71 -3.46
C MET A 57 0.16 -8.00 -2.89
N ASN A 58 0.04 -9.13 -2.21
CA ASN A 58 -1.21 -9.51 -1.56
C ASN A 58 -1.54 -8.60 -0.37
N CYS A 59 -0.53 -8.09 0.34
CA CYS A 59 -0.77 -7.13 1.42
C CYS A 59 -1.39 -5.82 0.90
N SER A 60 -0.97 -5.35 -0.27
CA SER A 60 -1.59 -4.19 -0.94
C SER A 60 -3.03 -4.50 -1.35
N HIS A 61 -3.28 -5.70 -1.88
CA HIS A 61 -4.63 -6.17 -2.24
C HIS A 61 -5.58 -6.19 -1.04
N VAL A 62 -5.12 -6.62 0.15
CA VAL A 62 -5.92 -6.54 1.39
C VAL A 62 -6.41 -5.13 1.66
N PHE A 63 -5.54 -4.11 1.54
CA PHE A 63 -5.93 -2.72 1.74
C PHE A 63 -6.91 -2.24 0.69
N GLN A 64 -6.70 -2.59 -0.58
CA GLN A 64 -7.63 -2.24 -1.66
C GLN A 64 -9.02 -2.82 -1.40
N LYS A 65 -9.12 -4.10 -1.01
CA LYS A 65 -10.40 -4.74 -0.65
C LYS A 65 -11.07 -4.06 0.53
N ALA A 66 -10.31 -3.75 1.58
CA ALA A 66 -10.86 -3.06 2.74
C ALA A 66 -11.33 -1.63 2.41
N TYR A 67 -10.56 -0.84 1.66
CA TYR A 67 -10.85 0.57 1.43
C TYR A 67 -11.80 0.85 0.27
N LEU A 68 -11.82 0.01 -0.77
CA LEU A 68 -12.60 0.29 -1.99
C LEU A 68 -13.91 -0.50 -2.05
N GLU A 69 -13.95 -1.71 -1.47
CA GLU A 69 -15.10 -2.62 -1.59
C GLU A 69 -15.97 -2.69 -0.33
N THR A 70 -15.55 -2.04 0.77
CA THR A 70 -16.39 -1.94 1.98
C THR A 70 -17.41 -0.80 1.81
N SER A 71 -18.67 -1.17 1.55
CA SER A 71 -19.80 -0.24 1.40
C SER A 71 -20.61 -0.04 2.68
N GLU A 72 -20.50 -0.95 3.64
CA GLU A 72 -21.28 -0.95 4.87
C GLU A 72 -20.40 -1.34 6.07
N VAL A 73 -20.78 -0.87 7.26
CA VAL A 73 -20.10 -1.24 8.51
C VAL A 73 -20.33 -2.74 8.79
N PRO A 74 -19.27 -3.57 8.86
CA PRO A 74 -19.47 -5.00 9.06
C PRO A 74 -19.96 -5.33 10.47
N ARG A 75 -20.85 -6.33 10.55
CA ARG A 75 -21.55 -6.70 11.78
C ARG A 75 -20.96 -7.91 12.48
N PHE A 76 -20.23 -8.77 11.77
CA PHE A 76 -19.62 -9.99 12.28
C PHE A 76 -20.64 -10.96 12.90
N ASP A 77 -21.84 -11.04 12.32
CA ASP A 77 -22.99 -11.75 12.87
C ASP A 77 -22.74 -13.26 13.04
N GLY A 78 -21.99 -13.88 12.12
CA GLY A 78 -21.74 -15.33 12.17
C GLY A 78 -20.85 -15.79 13.33
N ILE A 79 -20.14 -14.85 13.98
CA ILE A 79 -19.33 -15.12 15.19
C ILE A 79 -19.81 -14.31 16.40
N LYS A 80 -21.02 -13.77 16.35
CA LYS A 80 -21.62 -12.94 17.41
C LYS A 80 -21.53 -13.53 18.82
N PRO A 81 -21.77 -14.83 19.04
CA PRO A 81 -21.67 -15.44 20.37
C PRO A 81 -20.28 -15.31 21.03
N LEU A 82 -19.21 -15.07 20.25
CA LEU A 82 -17.86 -14.92 20.78
C LEU A 82 -17.61 -13.55 21.42
N TRP A 83 -18.37 -12.51 21.00
CA TRP A 83 -18.06 -11.13 21.36
C TRP A 83 -19.25 -10.35 21.94
N GLU A 84 -20.49 -10.80 21.78
CA GLU A 84 -21.67 -9.99 22.12
C GLU A 84 -21.75 -9.59 23.61
N THR A 85 -21.31 -10.47 24.51
CA THR A 85 -21.32 -10.25 25.96
C THR A 85 -20.10 -9.50 26.47
N LEU A 86 -19.10 -9.24 25.62
CA LEU A 86 -17.89 -8.53 26.01
C LEU A 86 -18.11 -7.03 26.01
N ASP A 87 -17.36 -6.34 26.86
CA ASP A 87 -17.28 -4.88 26.82
C ASP A 87 -16.51 -4.42 25.58
N PRO A 88 -16.87 -3.29 24.97
CA PRO A 88 -16.12 -2.77 23.84
C PRO A 88 -14.79 -2.15 24.29
N VAL A 89 -13.74 -2.32 23.47
CA VAL A 89 -12.50 -1.54 23.62
C VAL A 89 -12.75 -0.03 23.44
N SER A 90 -11.77 0.80 23.81
CA SER A 90 -11.84 2.27 23.69
C SER A 90 -12.21 2.76 22.28
N GLU A 91 -12.96 3.87 22.19
CA GLU A 91 -13.27 4.55 20.91
C GLU A 91 -12.04 5.07 20.18
N SER A 92 -10.90 5.19 20.87
CA SER A 92 -9.61 5.48 20.21
C SER A 92 -9.21 4.44 19.15
N ARG A 93 -9.83 3.24 19.14
CA ARG A 93 -9.68 2.26 18.06
C ARG A 93 -10.36 2.67 16.75
N LEU A 94 -11.28 3.63 16.81
CA LEU A 94 -11.98 4.20 15.66
C LEU A 94 -11.34 5.50 15.17
N SER A 95 -10.18 5.90 15.72
CA SER A 95 -9.52 7.18 15.43
C SER A 95 -9.12 7.38 13.96
N GLN A 96 -9.29 6.37 13.11
CA GLN A 96 -9.00 6.41 11.69
C GLN A 96 -10.24 6.81 10.86
N LEU A 97 -11.44 6.75 11.44
CA LEU A 97 -12.69 7.08 10.74
C LEU A 97 -12.98 8.57 10.85
N ARG A 98 -13.64 9.11 9.83
CA ARG A 98 -14.20 10.48 9.88
C ARG A 98 -15.41 10.53 10.82
N GLU A 99 -16.24 9.50 10.79
CA GLU A 99 -17.43 9.35 11.63
C GLU A 99 -17.34 8.07 12.47
N THR A 100 -17.75 8.19 13.73
CA THR A 100 -17.72 7.09 14.71
C THR A 100 -19.09 6.97 15.35
N GLY A 101 -19.42 5.81 15.91
CA GLY A 101 -20.71 5.62 16.58
C GLY A 101 -21.01 4.17 16.94
N GLU A 102 -22.26 3.94 17.38
CA GLU A 102 -22.76 2.63 17.81
C GLU A 102 -22.66 1.54 16.73
N ALA A 103 -22.68 1.93 15.45
CA ALA A 103 -22.53 1.01 14.32
C ALA A 103 -21.23 0.17 14.40
N TRP A 104 -20.17 0.72 15.01
CA TRP A 104 -18.88 0.05 15.18
C TRP A 104 -18.73 -0.73 16.49
N LEU A 105 -19.80 -0.84 17.28
CA LEU A 105 -19.81 -1.62 18.51
C LEU A 105 -19.43 -3.10 18.27
N PRO A 106 -19.94 -3.80 17.23
CA PRO A 106 -19.51 -5.17 16.93
C PRO A 106 -18.00 -5.30 16.74
N PHE A 107 -17.39 -4.41 15.95
CA PHE A 107 -15.94 -4.40 15.74
C PHE A 107 -15.18 -4.20 17.07
N ARG A 108 -15.59 -3.23 17.90
CA ARG A 108 -14.93 -2.95 19.18
C ARG A 108 -15.01 -4.11 20.17
N LYS A 109 -16.13 -4.83 20.20
CA LYS A 109 -16.29 -6.02 21.03
C LYS A 109 -15.51 -7.22 20.49
N LEU A 110 -15.52 -7.42 19.17
CA LEU A 110 -14.73 -8.45 18.52
C LEU A 110 -13.23 -8.23 18.73
N VAL A 111 -12.75 -7.00 18.63
CA VAL A 111 -11.36 -6.68 18.93
C VAL A 111 -11.02 -6.99 20.39
N ASN A 112 -11.93 -6.74 21.35
CA ASN A 112 -11.72 -7.16 22.73
C ASN A 112 -11.53 -8.69 22.82
N TYR A 113 -12.40 -9.47 22.18
CA TYR A 113 -12.25 -10.92 22.10
C TYR A 113 -10.86 -11.32 21.55
N LEU A 114 -10.45 -10.75 20.42
CA LEU A 114 -9.18 -11.07 19.75
C LEU A 114 -7.94 -10.69 20.59
N GLU A 115 -7.99 -9.56 21.31
CA GLU A 115 -6.87 -9.02 22.08
C GLU A 115 -6.76 -9.60 23.51
N THR A 116 -7.88 -9.99 24.14
CA THR A 116 -7.89 -10.32 25.58
C THR A 116 -8.41 -11.71 25.91
N VAL A 117 -9.39 -12.22 25.16
CA VAL A 117 -10.05 -13.51 25.46
C VAL A 117 -9.39 -14.66 24.70
N LEU A 118 -9.09 -14.45 23.43
CA LEU A 118 -8.45 -15.44 22.57
C LEU A 118 -7.06 -15.79 23.15
N PRO A 119 -6.76 -17.07 23.47
CA PRO A 119 -5.43 -17.45 23.92
C PRO A 119 -4.39 -17.24 22.81
N PRO A 120 -3.17 -16.73 23.13
CA PRO A 120 -2.10 -16.63 22.15
C PRO A 120 -1.63 -18.03 21.70
N GLU A 121 -1.16 -18.13 20.46
CA GLU A 121 -0.72 -19.37 19.83
C GLU A 121 0.69 -19.20 19.25
N GLN A 122 1.58 -20.16 19.45
CA GLN A 122 2.94 -20.09 18.89
C GLN A 122 2.97 -20.65 17.46
N GLY A 123 2.52 -19.85 16.50
CA GLY A 123 2.46 -20.18 15.08
C GLY A 123 3.72 -19.80 14.30
N LEU A 124 3.57 -19.67 12.97
CA LEU A 124 4.68 -19.32 12.07
C LEU A 124 5.36 -18.00 12.46
N LEU A 125 4.61 -16.96 12.83
CA LEU A 125 5.20 -15.67 13.16
C LEU A 125 6.08 -15.74 14.41
N TYR A 126 5.63 -16.46 15.43
CA TYR A 126 6.42 -16.70 16.63
C TYR A 126 7.72 -17.44 16.31
N ARG A 127 7.63 -18.53 15.54
CA ARG A 127 8.78 -19.40 15.19
C ARG A 127 9.77 -18.73 14.22
N GLN A 128 9.29 -17.91 13.30
CA GLN A 128 10.11 -17.39 12.19
C GLN A 128 10.44 -15.91 12.31
N PHE A 129 9.63 -15.10 13.00
CA PHE A 129 9.73 -13.63 13.01
C PHE A 129 9.79 -13.02 14.41
N SER A 130 10.03 -13.83 15.44
CA SER A 130 10.34 -13.39 16.80
C SER A 130 11.70 -13.90 17.28
N LYS A 131 12.23 -13.26 18.34
CA LYS A 131 13.46 -13.72 19.03
C LYS A 131 13.33 -15.06 19.74
N ALA A 132 12.12 -15.56 19.96
CA ALA A 132 11.90 -16.85 20.60
C ALA A 132 11.97 -18.04 19.62
N GLY A 133 11.96 -17.76 18.32
CA GLY A 133 12.12 -18.76 17.27
C GLY A 133 13.58 -19.10 16.98
N GLU A 134 13.82 -20.23 16.31
CA GLU A 134 15.17 -20.74 16.02
C GLU A 134 16.03 -19.77 15.21
N SER A 135 15.41 -18.99 14.32
CA SER A 135 16.10 -17.99 13.50
C SER A 135 16.36 -16.66 14.23
N GLU A 136 15.85 -16.50 15.46
CA GLU A 136 16.00 -15.31 16.31
C GLU A 136 15.70 -13.97 15.61
N ARG A 137 14.81 -13.97 14.61
CA ARG A 137 14.50 -12.76 13.83
C ARG A 137 13.70 -11.80 14.69
N ASN A 138 14.20 -10.59 14.90
CA ASN A 138 13.64 -9.68 15.89
C ASN A 138 12.65 -8.67 15.28
N TYR A 139 11.72 -9.13 14.44
CA TYR A 139 10.71 -8.26 13.83
C TYR A 139 9.56 -7.94 14.79
N LEU A 140 9.12 -8.94 15.54
CA LEU A 140 8.04 -8.84 16.53
C LEU A 140 8.52 -9.37 17.88
N THR A 141 7.95 -8.86 18.97
CA THR A 141 8.13 -9.50 20.28
C THR A 141 7.45 -10.88 20.27
N PRO A 142 7.93 -11.85 21.06
CA PRO A 142 7.29 -13.17 21.16
C PRO A 142 5.79 -13.07 21.50
N GLU A 143 5.41 -12.12 22.37
CA GLU A 143 4.01 -11.86 22.73
C GLU A 143 3.18 -11.37 21.54
N ASN A 144 3.65 -10.34 20.81
CA ASN A 144 2.92 -9.80 19.67
C ASN A 144 2.86 -10.80 18.50
N ALA A 145 3.92 -11.59 18.30
CA ALA A 145 3.94 -12.65 17.30
C ALA A 145 2.91 -13.74 17.63
N ALA A 146 2.88 -14.25 18.86
CA ALA A 146 1.92 -15.28 19.26
C ALA A 146 0.47 -14.80 19.25
N ARG A 147 0.25 -13.52 19.58
CA ARG A 147 -1.08 -12.89 19.46
C ARG A 147 -1.53 -12.82 18.00
N LEU A 148 -0.66 -12.37 17.09
CA LEU A 148 -0.97 -12.31 15.66
C LEU A 148 -1.22 -13.70 15.07
N ASP A 149 -0.41 -14.70 15.43
CA ASP A 149 -0.59 -16.09 15.03
C ASP A 149 -2.00 -16.59 15.40
N ALA A 150 -2.42 -16.41 16.66
CA ALA A 150 -3.76 -16.82 17.11
C ALA A 150 -4.88 -16.13 16.32
N ILE A 151 -4.76 -14.82 16.07
CA ILE A 151 -5.76 -14.06 15.33
C ILE A 151 -5.85 -14.54 13.89
N LEU A 152 -4.71 -14.71 13.20
CA LEU A 152 -4.68 -15.16 11.80
C LEU A 152 -5.18 -16.60 11.65
N ALA A 153 -4.88 -17.47 12.61
CA ALA A 153 -5.44 -18.82 12.68
C ALA A 153 -6.97 -18.80 12.85
N CYS A 154 -7.51 -17.87 13.65
CA CYS A 154 -8.96 -17.67 13.76
C CYS A 154 -9.58 -17.15 12.45
N LEU A 155 -8.96 -16.17 11.80
CA LEU A 155 -9.42 -15.68 10.50
C LEU A 155 -9.45 -16.81 9.45
N ARG A 156 -8.43 -17.68 9.43
CA ARG A 156 -8.43 -18.88 8.58
C ARG A 156 -9.63 -19.78 8.89
N LYS A 157 -9.85 -20.11 10.16
CA LYS A 157 -10.96 -20.98 10.61
C LYS A 157 -12.31 -20.41 10.20
N TRP A 158 -12.59 -19.15 10.51
CA TRP A 158 -13.85 -18.49 10.17
C TRP A 158 -14.07 -18.37 8.66
N ARG A 159 -13.02 -18.09 7.89
CA ARG A 159 -13.10 -18.08 6.42
C ARG A 159 -13.45 -19.46 5.86
N VAL A 160 -12.81 -20.52 6.34
CA VAL A 160 -13.05 -21.90 5.87
C VAL A 160 -14.45 -22.38 6.26
N ALA A 161 -14.91 -22.05 7.47
CA ALA A 161 -16.24 -22.40 7.95
C ALA A 161 -17.37 -21.57 7.30
N GLY A 162 -17.04 -20.41 6.71
CA GLY A 162 -18.03 -19.48 6.18
C GLY A 162 -18.72 -18.64 7.26
N ASP A 163 -18.14 -18.56 8.47
CA ASP A 163 -18.68 -17.80 9.60
C ASP A 163 -18.58 -16.28 9.38
N LEU A 164 -17.68 -15.85 8.50
CA LEU A 164 -17.49 -14.44 8.14
C LEU A 164 -17.60 -14.24 6.64
N LYS A 165 -18.20 -13.11 6.26
CA LYS A 165 -18.22 -12.65 4.87
C LYS A 165 -16.79 -12.30 4.40
N PRO A 166 -16.48 -12.41 3.11
CA PRO A 166 -15.16 -12.04 2.59
C PRO A 166 -14.70 -10.64 3.01
N GLN A 167 -15.58 -9.63 2.98
CA GLN A 167 -15.28 -8.26 3.37
C GLN A 167 -14.93 -8.13 4.87
N GLU A 168 -15.55 -8.92 5.73
CA GLU A 168 -15.22 -8.97 7.17
C GLU A 168 -13.80 -9.51 7.39
N ILE A 169 -13.40 -10.53 6.63
CA ILE A 169 -12.04 -11.06 6.64
C ILE A 169 -11.03 -10.01 6.14
N TRP A 170 -11.32 -9.33 5.02
CA TRP A 170 -10.43 -8.30 4.48
C TRP A 170 -10.24 -7.14 5.45
N LEU A 171 -11.31 -6.68 6.11
CA LEU A 171 -11.23 -5.59 7.09
C LEU A 171 -10.38 -5.99 8.31
N LEU A 172 -10.63 -7.17 8.88
CA LEU A 172 -9.86 -7.67 10.04
C LEU A 172 -8.39 -7.88 9.66
N LEU A 173 -8.11 -8.42 8.48
CA LEU A 173 -6.75 -8.65 8.00
C LEU A 173 -6.00 -7.34 7.76
N ALA A 174 -6.66 -6.32 7.19
CA ALA A 174 -6.09 -4.98 7.07
C ALA A 174 -5.73 -4.38 8.44
N SER A 175 -6.62 -4.55 9.43
CA SER A 175 -6.37 -4.16 10.82
C SER A 175 -5.19 -4.91 11.44
N CYS A 176 -5.04 -6.22 11.17
CA CYS A 176 -3.90 -7.01 11.64
C CYS A 176 -2.57 -6.53 11.05
N ILE A 177 -2.51 -6.25 9.74
CA ILE A 177 -1.28 -5.77 9.09
C ILE A 177 -0.89 -4.38 9.62
N ASP A 178 -1.86 -3.48 9.77
CA ASP A 178 -1.66 -2.15 10.35
C ASP A 178 -1.22 -2.21 11.83
N ALA A 179 -1.80 -3.12 12.62
CA ALA A 179 -1.39 -3.36 14.00
C ALA A 179 0.03 -3.94 14.09
N ALA A 180 0.36 -4.92 13.25
CA ALA A 180 1.68 -5.53 13.17
C ALA A 180 2.75 -4.49 12.84
N ASP A 181 2.48 -3.56 11.92
CA ASP A 181 3.41 -2.48 11.61
C ASP A 181 3.66 -1.56 12.81
N ARG A 182 2.62 -1.16 13.55
CA ARG A 182 2.80 -0.31 14.74
C ARG A 182 3.75 -0.90 15.78
N VAL A 183 3.77 -2.22 15.91
CA VAL A 183 4.61 -2.95 16.86
C VAL A 183 5.82 -3.65 16.23
N ALA A 184 6.09 -3.42 14.94
CA ALA A 184 7.24 -4.01 14.28
C ALA A 184 8.55 -3.26 14.60
N ASN A 185 9.59 -4.03 14.88
CA ASN A 185 10.90 -3.58 15.29
C ASN A 185 11.85 -3.36 14.09
N ILE A 186 11.51 -2.37 13.28
CA ILE A 186 12.18 -2.00 12.02
C ILE A 186 12.44 -0.48 11.95
N SER A 187 13.35 -0.05 11.08
CA SER A 187 13.70 1.37 10.85
C SER A 187 13.02 2.00 9.62
N GLY A 188 12.03 1.34 9.03
CA GLY A 188 11.21 1.90 7.95
C GLY A 188 10.59 0.83 7.03
N THR A 189 11.37 -0.17 6.63
CA THR A 189 10.90 -1.31 5.83
C THR A 189 11.25 -2.63 6.51
N TYR A 190 10.64 -3.74 6.07
CA TYR A 190 10.89 -5.08 6.57
C TYR A 190 12.15 -5.73 5.97
N GLY A 191 12.90 -5.00 5.14
CA GLY A 191 14.17 -5.49 4.59
C GLY A 191 15.24 -5.77 5.65
N ALA A 192 15.08 -5.25 6.88
CA ALA A 192 15.89 -5.58 8.04
C ALA A 192 15.11 -5.33 9.34
N TYR A 193 15.56 -5.95 10.44
CA TYR A 193 15.07 -5.72 11.79
C TYR A 193 16.16 -5.14 12.70
N LEU A 194 15.75 -4.43 13.75
CA LEU A 194 16.67 -3.84 14.73
C LEU A 194 17.14 -4.89 15.74
N LYS A 195 18.42 -4.83 16.14
CA LYS A 195 18.97 -5.73 17.18
C LYS A 195 18.33 -5.49 18.54
N THR A 196 18.13 -4.22 18.88
CA THR A 196 17.46 -3.76 20.09
C THR A 196 16.00 -3.46 19.77
N VAL A 197 15.09 -3.92 20.64
CA VAL A 197 13.66 -3.67 20.47
C VAL A 197 13.37 -2.20 20.74
N GLN A 198 12.80 -1.50 19.76
CA GLN A 198 12.38 -0.11 19.93
C GLN A 198 11.11 0.02 20.79
N GLY A 199 10.93 1.17 21.44
CA GLY A 199 9.82 1.38 22.37
C GLY A 199 8.42 1.20 21.76
N SER A 200 8.23 1.44 20.46
CA SER A 200 6.95 1.15 19.78
C SER A 200 6.66 -0.35 19.69
N ALA A 201 7.68 -1.18 19.54
CA ALA A 201 7.54 -2.63 19.42
C ALA A 201 7.26 -3.34 20.76
N LEU A 202 7.52 -2.66 21.89
CA LEU A 202 7.19 -3.15 23.25
C LEU A 202 5.73 -2.90 23.63
N ARG A 203 4.98 -2.15 22.82
CA ARG A 203 3.55 -1.94 23.07
C ARG A 203 2.79 -3.23 22.76
N HIS A 204 1.69 -3.44 23.46
CA HIS A 204 0.76 -4.52 23.13
C HIS A 204 0.16 -4.27 21.74
N LEU A 205 -0.12 -5.35 21.02
CA LEU A 205 -0.83 -5.32 19.75
C LEU A 205 -2.22 -4.68 19.94
N GLU A 206 -2.52 -3.64 19.17
CA GLU A 206 -3.82 -2.98 19.15
C GLU A 206 -4.38 -2.93 17.73
N LEU A 207 -5.48 -3.65 17.50
CA LEU A 207 -6.24 -3.66 16.27
C LEU A 207 -7.08 -2.37 16.21
N LYS A 208 -7.01 -1.70 15.06
CA LYS A 208 -7.76 -0.49 14.78
C LYS A 208 -8.56 -0.70 13.52
N VAL A 209 -9.75 -0.11 13.48
CA VAL A 209 -10.53 -0.13 12.25
C VAL A 209 -9.69 0.50 11.13
N PRO A 210 -9.60 -0.14 9.94
CA PRO A 210 -9.03 0.53 8.78
C PRO A 210 -9.82 1.82 8.51
N ALA A 211 -9.14 2.87 8.06
CA ALA A 211 -9.77 4.13 7.64
C ALA A 211 -10.63 3.90 6.38
N ILE A 212 -11.82 3.32 6.54
CA ILE A 212 -12.80 3.23 5.45
C ILE A 212 -13.46 4.58 5.22
N VAL A 213 -13.95 4.80 4.00
CA VAL A 213 -14.55 6.05 3.56
C VAL A 213 -15.83 5.78 2.79
N ASP A 214 -16.75 6.74 2.79
CA ASP A 214 -17.91 6.69 1.90
C ASP A 214 -17.53 7.04 0.47
N GLY A 215 -18.35 6.59 -0.47
CA GLY A 215 -18.17 6.81 -1.91
C GLY A 215 -18.60 5.59 -2.71
N PRO A 216 -18.65 5.70 -4.05
CA PRO A 216 -18.97 4.59 -4.93
C PRO A 216 -18.12 3.36 -4.61
N ILE A 217 -18.72 2.17 -4.72
CA ILE A 217 -17.98 0.91 -4.56
C ILE A 217 -16.97 0.80 -5.70
N GLY A 218 -15.71 0.62 -5.32
CA GLY A 218 -14.60 0.40 -6.24
C GLY A 218 -14.22 -1.07 -6.35
N GLU A 219 -13.08 -1.34 -6.99
CA GLU A 219 -12.54 -2.68 -7.17
C GLU A 219 -11.03 -2.70 -6.91
N GLY A 220 -10.60 -3.61 -6.05
CA GLY A 220 -9.19 -3.92 -5.81
C GLY A 220 -8.78 -5.21 -6.51
N HIS A 221 -7.68 -5.16 -7.26
CA HIS A 221 -7.10 -6.30 -7.97
C HIS A 221 -5.69 -6.62 -7.48
N ARG A 222 -5.26 -7.86 -7.79
CA ARG A 222 -3.88 -8.31 -7.62
C ARG A 222 -3.33 -8.81 -8.94
N LYS A 223 -2.97 -7.87 -9.80
CA LYS A 223 -2.40 -8.09 -11.13
C LYS A 223 -1.12 -7.28 -11.29
N ASP A 224 -0.24 -7.74 -12.17
CA ASP A 224 0.89 -6.92 -12.61
C ASP A 224 0.35 -5.71 -13.39
N ALA A 225 0.79 -4.51 -13.01
CA ALA A 225 0.40 -3.26 -13.66
C ALA A 225 0.78 -3.24 -15.14
N LEU A 226 1.93 -3.84 -15.51
CA LEU A 226 2.42 -3.88 -16.88
C LEU A 226 1.52 -4.71 -17.80
N ASP A 227 0.90 -5.77 -17.25
CA ASP A 227 -0.03 -6.62 -17.99
C ASP A 227 -1.44 -6.03 -17.99
N TRP A 228 -1.89 -5.56 -16.82
CA TRP A 228 -3.29 -5.18 -16.62
C TRP A 228 -3.70 -3.87 -17.28
N ILE A 229 -2.75 -2.94 -17.49
CA ILE A 229 -3.06 -1.61 -18.03
C ILE A 229 -3.83 -1.63 -19.35
N SER A 230 -3.62 -2.65 -20.18
CA SER A 230 -4.30 -2.81 -21.48
C SER A 230 -5.78 -3.20 -21.36
N GLU A 231 -6.18 -3.75 -20.20
CA GLU A 231 -7.55 -4.19 -19.89
C GLU A 231 -8.39 -3.09 -19.23
N VAL A 232 -7.77 -1.96 -18.85
CA VAL A 232 -8.40 -0.93 -18.04
C VAL A 232 -8.68 0.32 -18.85
N GLU A 233 -9.90 0.83 -18.73
CA GLU A 233 -10.31 2.14 -19.25
C GLU A 233 -10.79 3.01 -18.08
N CYS A 234 -10.35 4.26 -18.04
CA CYS A 234 -10.70 5.20 -16.98
C CYS A 234 -10.52 6.65 -17.42
N GLU A 235 -11.24 7.57 -16.79
CA GLU A 235 -11.08 9.00 -17.05
C GLU A 235 -9.77 9.54 -16.47
N LEU A 236 -9.36 9.03 -15.29
CA LEU A 236 -8.10 9.41 -14.65
C LEU A 236 -7.26 8.19 -14.29
N LEU A 237 -6.06 8.10 -14.87
CA LEU A 237 -5.07 7.10 -14.52
C LEU A 237 -3.99 7.72 -13.62
N TYR A 238 -3.85 7.20 -12.40
CA TYR A 238 -2.79 7.55 -11.48
C TYR A 238 -1.69 6.47 -11.49
N ILE A 239 -0.45 6.90 -11.71
CA ILE A 239 0.73 6.05 -11.81
C ILE A 239 1.78 6.51 -10.79
N ASP A 240 2.09 5.66 -9.83
CA ASP A 240 3.17 5.86 -8.84
C ASP A 240 4.07 4.61 -8.78
N PRO A 241 4.90 4.38 -9.82
CA PRO A 241 5.70 3.18 -9.91
C PRO A 241 6.88 3.25 -8.93
N PRO A 242 7.51 2.09 -8.61
CA PRO A 242 8.72 2.12 -7.82
C PRO A 242 9.81 2.93 -8.54
N TYR A 243 10.43 3.85 -7.81
CA TYR A 243 11.42 4.78 -8.36
C TYR A 243 12.87 4.38 -8.05
N ASN A 244 13.10 3.32 -7.28
CA ASN A 244 14.44 2.91 -6.87
C ASN A 244 14.63 1.39 -6.96
N GLN A 245 15.85 0.91 -6.74
CA GLN A 245 16.20 -0.51 -6.90
C GLN A 245 15.64 -1.43 -5.81
N ARG A 246 14.90 -0.92 -4.82
CA ARG A 246 14.29 -1.74 -3.77
C ARG A 246 13.13 -2.51 -4.36
N GLN A 247 13.26 -3.82 -4.33
CA GLN A 247 12.18 -4.72 -4.68
C GLN A 247 11.21 -4.81 -3.51
N TYR A 248 9.96 -4.38 -3.73
CA TYR A 248 8.92 -4.36 -2.70
C TYR A 248 8.67 -5.72 -2.06
N PRO A 249 8.60 -6.84 -2.81
CA PRO A 249 8.47 -8.17 -2.22
C PRO A 249 9.55 -8.50 -1.18
N ALA A 250 10.78 -8.01 -1.35
CA ALA A 250 11.86 -8.21 -0.38
C ALA A 250 11.82 -7.22 0.80
N ASN A 251 11.20 -6.05 0.63
CA ASN A 251 11.13 -5.00 1.66
C ASN A 251 9.82 -5.02 2.46
N TYR A 252 8.82 -5.78 2.02
CA TYR A 252 7.49 -5.94 2.62
C TYR A 252 7.09 -7.42 2.75
N HIS A 253 8.08 -8.31 2.87
CA HIS A 253 7.85 -9.76 2.96
C HIS A 253 6.99 -10.17 4.17
N LEU A 254 7.15 -9.52 5.33
CA LEU A 254 6.37 -9.86 6.51
C LEU A 254 4.89 -9.43 6.38
N PRO A 255 4.55 -8.20 5.94
CA PRO A 255 3.17 -7.88 5.53
C PRO A 255 2.59 -8.83 4.48
N GLU A 256 3.39 -9.23 3.48
CA GLU A 256 2.97 -10.23 2.49
C GLU A 256 2.62 -11.57 3.17
N ILE A 257 3.48 -12.09 4.04
CA ILE A 257 3.23 -13.33 4.80
C ILE A 257 1.96 -13.22 5.64
N LEU A 258 1.83 -12.15 6.45
CA LEU A 258 0.64 -11.88 7.26
C LEU A 258 -0.64 -11.94 6.40
N SER A 259 -0.59 -11.34 5.21
CA SER A 259 -1.73 -11.28 4.30
C SER A 259 -2.09 -12.62 3.65
N LEU A 260 -1.13 -13.55 3.52
CA LEU A 260 -1.34 -14.85 2.89
C LEU A 260 -1.86 -15.89 3.88
N LEU A 261 -1.41 -15.84 5.14
CA LEU A 261 -1.68 -16.87 6.15
C LEU A 261 -3.17 -17.26 6.28
N PRO A 262 -4.15 -16.34 6.36
CA PRO A 262 -5.56 -16.74 6.45
C PRO A 262 -6.09 -17.52 5.24
N PHE A 263 -5.43 -17.42 4.08
CA PHE A 263 -5.85 -18.05 2.82
C PHE A 263 -5.17 -19.40 2.56
N GLU A 264 -4.16 -19.76 3.36
CA GLU A 264 -3.53 -21.07 3.30
C GLU A 264 -4.34 -22.16 3.99
N SER A 265 -4.11 -23.41 3.58
CA SER A 265 -4.61 -24.60 4.28
C SER A 265 -3.83 -24.87 5.58
N SER A 266 -2.53 -24.60 5.58
CA SER A 266 -1.62 -24.70 6.72
C SER A 266 -0.47 -23.70 6.57
N ASP A 267 0.32 -23.53 7.63
CA ASP A 267 1.49 -22.63 7.62
C ASP A 267 2.67 -23.22 6.82
N ASP A 268 2.71 -24.54 6.67
CA ASP A 268 3.87 -25.32 6.20
C ASP A 268 4.43 -24.80 4.87
N ARG A 269 3.57 -24.58 3.87
CA ARG A 269 4.04 -24.12 2.54
C ARG A 269 4.77 -22.79 2.62
N ILE A 270 4.29 -21.87 3.46
CA ILE A 270 4.94 -20.57 3.65
C ILE A 270 6.22 -20.78 4.47
N GLU A 271 6.13 -21.50 5.58
CA GLU A 271 7.26 -21.73 6.50
C GLU A 271 8.45 -22.40 5.81
N ASP A 272 8.20 -23.48 5.06
CA ASP A 272 9.21 -24.23 4.31
C ASP A 272 9.91 -23.38 3.24
N SER A 273 9.25 -22.31 2.77
CA SER A 273 9.79 -21.40 1.76
C SER A 273 10.64 -20.27 2.34
N ILE A 274 10.62 -20.08 3.68
CA ILE A 274 11.33 -18.99 4.34
C ILE A 274 12.84 -19.24 4.31
N TYR A 275 13.61 -18.25 3.86
CA TYR A 275 15.06 -18.36 3.77
C TYR A 275 15.80 -17.08 4.18
N GLY A 276 17.08 -17.26 4.47
CA GLY A 276 18.01 -16.17 4.78
C GLY A 276 17.78 -15.52 6.15
N LYS A 277 18.66 -14.56 6.46
CA LYS A 277 18.71 -13.89 7.76
C LYS A 277 17.44 -13.09 8.09
N THR A 278 16.82 -12.52 7.07
CA THR A 278 15.63 -11.67 7.21
C THR A 278 14.32 -12.44 7.05
N GLY A 279 14.35 -13.72 6.67
CA GLY A 279 13.15 -14.54 6.54
C GLY A 279 12.34 -14.22 5.28
N LEU A 280 13.01 -14.10 4.14
CA LEU A 280 12.35 -13.86 2.86
C LEU A 280 11.61 -15.12 2.40
N ILE A 281 10.51 -14.94 1.67
CA ILE A 281 9.88 -15.98 0.84
C ILE A 281 10.31 -15.81 -0.62
N PRO A 282 10.17 -16.82 -1.49
CA PRO A 282 10.54 -16.71 -2.90
C PRO A 282 9.84 -15.52 -3.57
N TRP A 283 10.65 -14.58 -4.07
CA TRP A 283 10.15 -13.31 -4.59
C TRP A 283 10.74 -12.89 -5.93
N LYS A 284 11.79 -13.56 -6.42
CA LYS A 284 12.51 -13.13 -7.63
C LYS A 284 11.64 -13.14 -8.89
N GLU A 285 10.66 -14.04 -8.95
CA GLU A 285 9.66 -14.06 -10.02
C GLU A 285 8.70 -12.88 -9.97
N LYS A 286 8.55 -12.26 -8.79
CA LYS A 286 7.80 -11.02 -8.56
C LYS A 286 8.70 -9.77 -8.63
N ALA A 287 9.94 -9.89 -9.10
CA ALA A 287 10.84 -8.74 -9.20
C ALA A 287 10.37 -7.83 -10.33
N SER A 288 10.15 -6.55 -10.02
CA SER A 288 9.67 -5.59 -11.01
C SER A 288 10.83 -5.08 -11.88
N PRO A 289 10.69 -5.05 -13.21
CA PRO A 289 11.65 -4.41 -14.10
C PRO A 289 11.70 -2.88 -13.89
N LEU A 290 10.65 -2.30 -13.31
CA LEU A 290 10.60 -0.88 -12.93
C LEU A 290 11.65 -0.52 -11.87
N CYS A 291 12.12 -1.49 -11.08
CA CYS A 291 13.23 -1.30 -10.13
C CYS A 291 14.62 -1.60 -10.74
N SER A 292 14.72 -1.95 -12.02
CA SER A 292 15.99 -2.33 -12.68
C SER A 292 16.76 -1.09 -13.15
N ARG A 293 18.09 -1.06 -12.91
CA ARG A 293 19.03 -0.14 -13.59
C ARG A 293 19.85 -0.83 -14.68
N ARG A 294 19.46 -2.04 -15.06
CA ARG A 294 20.17 -2.81 -16.08
C ARG A 294 19.69 -2.34 -17.45
N GLY A 295 20.60 -1.79 -18.24
CA GLY A 295 20.26 -1.26 -19.57
C GLY A 295 19.06 -0.32 -19.50
N ASP A 296 18.11 -0.53 -20.41
CA ASP A 296 16.92 0.32 -20.55
C ASP A 296 15.65 -0.35 -20.00
N ASP A 297 15.77 -1.41 -19.18
CA ASP A 297 14.64 -2.21 -18.70
C ASP A 297 13.51 -1.35 -18.10
N CYS A 298 13.87 -0.42 -17.20
CA CYS A 298 12.92 0.48 -16.54
C CYS A 298 12.28 1.44 -17.56
N PHE A 299 13.07 2.04 -18.45
CA PHE A 299 12.58 2.95 -19.48
C PHE A 299 11.59 2.26 -20.43
N GLN A 300 11.95 1.08 -20.95
CA GLN A 300 11.11 0.31 -21.87
C GLN A 300 9.80 -0.11 -21.18
N SER A 301 9.87 -0.55 -19.93
CA SER A 301 8.69 -0.95 -19.16
C SER A 301 7.74 0.22 -18.91
N VAL A 302 8.25 1.39 -18.50
CA VAL A 302 7.43 2.60 -18.31
C VAL A 302 6.88 3.12 -19.64
N SER A 303 7.66 3.08 -20.71
CA SER A 303 7.21 3.48 -22.05
C SER A 303 6.07 2.61 -22.55
N GLN A 304 6.19 1.28 -22.43
CA GLN A 304 5.13 0.34 -22.81
C GLN A 304 3.88 0.51 -21.94
N LEU A 305 4.06 0.69 -20.64
CA LEU A 305 2.96 0.92 -19.69
C LEU A 305 2.13 2.14 -20.10
N ILE A 306 2.79 3.30 -20.28
CA ILE A 306 2.12 4.55 -20.62
C ILE A 306 1.49 4.46 -22.02
N LYS A 307 2.20 3.92 -23.02
CA LYS A 307 1.66 3.74 -24.38
C LYS A 307 0.40 2.88 -24.42
N SER A 308 0.27 1.92 -23.51
CA SER A 308 -0.88 0.99 -23.46
C SER A 308 -2.08 1.56 -22.70
N ALA A 309 -1.93 2.71 -22.02
CA ALA A 309 -2.95 3.30 -21.18
C ALA A 309 -4.16 3.82 -21.97
N LYS A 310 -5.35 3.31 -21.64
CA LYS A 310 -6.63 3.82 -22.13
C LYS A 310 -7.22 4.79 -21.10
N ALA A 311 -6.66 5.99 -21.07
CA ALA A 311 -7.13 7.07 -20.20
C ALA A 311 -7.32 8.39 -20.95
N GLU A 312 -8.07 9.31 -20.34
CA GLU A 312 -8.17 10.70 -20.80
C GLU A 312 -7.06 11.56 -20.18
N ILE A 313 -6.79 11.36 -18.88
CA ILE A 313 -5.76 12.06 -18.11
C ILE A 313 -4.86 11.04 -17.42
N ILE A 314 -3.54 11.25 -17.51
CA ILE A 314 -2.53 10.55 -16.72
C ILE A 314 -1.94 11.53 -15.69
N ILE A 315 -1.90 11.10 -14.43
CA ILE A 315 -1.04 11.69 -13.41
C ILE A 315 0.05 10.70 -13.08
N PHE A 316 1.30 11.10 -13.31
CA PHE A 316 2.48 10.30 -13.04
C PHE A 316 3.30 10.92 -11.92
N SER A 317 3.38 10.24 -10.79
CA SER A 317 4.17 10.65 -9.63
C SER A 317 5.51 9.94 -9.65
N TYR A 318 6.61 10.68 -9.49
CA TYR A 318 7.94 10.10 -9.45
C TYR A 318 8.91 10.95 -8.64
N SER A 319 9.84 10.31 -7.94
CA SER A 319 10.89 11.02 -7.20
C SER A 319 11.99 11.50 -8.16
N GLU A 320 12.52 12.71 -7.94
CA GLU A 320 13.68 13.22 -8.71
C GLU A 320 14.96 12.38 -8.51
N GLU A 321 15.01 11.56 -7.46
CA GLU A 321 16.10 10.59 -7.22
C GLU A 321 15.85 9.23 -7.88
N GLY A 322 14.88 9.19 -8.80
CA GLY A 322 14.41 8.01 -9.46
C GLY A 322 15.44 7.33 -10.37
N ILE A 323 15.04 6.21 -10.97
CA ILE A 323 15.86 5.52 -11.99
C ILE A 323 15.83 6.31 -13.31
N LEU A 324 14.66 6.82 -13.68
CA LEU A 324 14.43 7.58 -14.89
C LEU A 324 14.71 9.07 -14.67
N GLN A 325 15.29 9.70 -15.68
CA GLN A 325 15.47 11.14 -15.75
C GLN A 325 14.16 11.84 -16.12
N ARG A 326 14.11 13.14 -15.84
CA ARG A 326 12.95 13.98 -16.14
C ARG A 326 12.63 13.98 -17.64
N GLU A 327 13.64 14.16 -18.47
CA GLU A 327 13.51 14.28 -19.93
C GLU A 327 12.98 12.98 -20.56
N GLU A 328 13.34 11.84 -19.99
CA GLU A 328 12.82 10.53 -20.39
C GLU A 328 11.31 10.42 -20.12
N LEU A 329 10.87 10.84 -18.93
CA LEU A 329 9.44 10.84 -18.57
C LEU A 329 8.64 11.86 -19.38
N GLU A 330 9.19 13.06 -19.60
CA GLU A 330 8.58 14.09 -20.44
C GLU A 330 8.36 13.57 -21.86
N SER A 331 9.38 12.95 -22.46
CA SER A 331 9.27 12.34 -23.80
C SER A 331 8.18 11.27 -23.86
N ILE A 332 8.14 10.34 -22.89
CA ILE A 332 7.14 9.25 -22.89
C ILE A 332 5.72 9.80 -22.77
N LEU A 333 5.51 10.78 -21.89
CA LEU A 333 4.18 11.36 -21.64
C LEU A 333 3.72 12.30 -22.77
N GLN A 334 4.64 13.04 -23.40
CA GLN A 334 4.35 13.85 -24.59
C GLN A 334 3.92 12.98 -25.77
N ASP A 335 4.64 11.87 -26.01
CA ASP A 335 4.30 10.90 -27.04
C ASP A 335 2.87 10.35 -26.83
N TRP A 336 2.51 10.03 -25.58
CA TRP A 336 1.17 9.54 -25.26
C TRP A 336 0.08 10.60 -25.40
N ALA A 337 0.36 11.85 -25.00
CA ALA A 337 -0.58 12.95 -25.14
C ALA A 337 -0.85 13.33 -26.61
N GLY A 338 0.00 12.89 -27.54
CA GLY A 338 -0.15 13.12 -28.99
C GLY A 338 0.14 14.56 -29.41
N CYS A 339 1.00 15.27 -28.67
CA CYS A 339 1.23 16.71 -28.85
C CYS A 339 2.72 17.08 -28.81
N ASP A 340 3.16 17.87 -29.79
CA ASP A 340 4.47 18.55 -29.78
C ASP A 340 4.47 19.84 -28.91
N SER A 341 3.38 20.14 -28.20
CA SER A 341 3.21 21.42 -27.49
C SER A 341 3.00 21.25 -25.99
N GLU A 342 3.51 22.21 -25.21
CA GLU A 342 3.37 22.36 -23.75
C GLU A 342 1.91 22.35 -23.23
N LYS A 343 0.89 22.29 -24.11
CA LYS A 343 -0.52 22.26 -23.70
C LYS A 343 -0.99 20.89 -23.19
N GLY A 344 -0.35 19.80 -23.61
CA GLY A 344 -0.77 18.44 -23.27
C GLY A 344 -0.06 17.82 -22.07
N LEU A 345 1.04 18.44 -21.61
CA LEU A 345 1.86 17.97 -20.49
C LEU A 345 2.20 19.16 -19.58
N SER A 346 1.97 19.01 -18.28
CA SER A 346 2.48 19.92 -17.27
C SER A 346 3.21 19.16 -16.16
N LEU A 347 4.14 19.83 -15.48
CA LEU A 347 4.87 19.28 -14.33
C LEU A 347 4.67 20.18 -13.12
N LEU A 348 4.28 19.60 -12.00
CA LEU A 348 4.36 20.21 -10.68
C LEU A 348 5.53 19.58 -9.91
N GLU A 349 6.46 20.40 -9.46
CA GLU A 349 7.55 19.95 -8.59
C GLU A 349 7.23 20.27 -7.13
N ILE A 350 7.12 19.23 -6.30
CA ILE A 350 6.69 19.36 -4.92
C ILE A 350 7.89 19.09 -4.00
N PRO A 351 8.35 20.06 -3.19
CA PRO A 351 9.50 19.88 -2.33
C PRO A 351 9.18 18.94 -1.15
N TYR A 352 10.08 17.99 -0.94
CA TYR A 352 10.10 17.01 0.15
C TYR A 352 11.39 17.11 0.95
N ARG A 353 11.27 16.82 2.24
CA ARG A 353 12.44 16.62 3.08
C ARG A 353 12.99 15.21 2.83
N ARG A 354 14.28 15.10 2.51
CA ARG A 354 14.94 13.81 2.32
C ARG A 354 14.80 12.94 3.58
N PHE A 355 14.42 11.68 3.38
CA PHE A 355 14.39 10.70 4.47
C PHE A 355 15.80 10.46 5.02
N ARG A 356 16.00 10.71 6.32
CA ARG A 356 17.26 10.44 7.03
C ARG A 356 17.12 9.17 7.86
N SER A 357 17.88 8.13 7.51
CA SER A 357 17.95 6.92 8.34
C SER A 357 18.88 7.04 9.55
N ASP A 358 19.75 8.06 9.61
CA ASP A 358 20.68 8.27 10.72
C ASP A 358 20.88 9.77 11.02
N SER A 359 20.54 10.19 12.23
CA SER A 359 21.03 11.42 12.87
C SER A 359 22.18 11.13 13.85
N GLY A 360 22.91 10.03 13.63
CA GLY A 360 24.03 9.59 14.45
C GLY A 360 25.36 9.88 13.77
N SER A 361 26.22 10.62 14.46
CA SER A 361 27.63 10.85 14.15
C SER A 361 28.40 9.53 13.94
N ASN A 362 28.57 9.12 12.68
CA ASN A 362 29.63 8.19 12.31
C ASN A 362 30.31 8.73 11.04
N GLU A 363 31.48 9.35 11.22
CA GLU A 363 32.29 9.93 10.14
C GLU A 363 32.78 8.90 9.11
N ALA A 364 32.57 7.60 9.36
CA ALA A 364 33.13 6.51 8.56
C ALA A 364 32.32 6.13 7.30
N VAL A 365 31.07 6.57 7.14
CA VAL A 365 30.27 6.31 5.91
C VAL A 365 29.48 7.55 5.51
N LYS A 366 30.17 8.58 5.02
CA LYS A 366 29.49 9.65 4.27
C LYS A 366 28.97 9.04 2.96
N ARG A 367 27.70 8.62 2.94
CA ARG A 367 26.98 8.49 1.65
C ARG A 367 27.10 9.83 0.94
N THR A 368 27.87 9.88 -0.14
CA THR A 368 28.04 11.04 -1.01
C THR A 368 26.77 11.20 -1.84
N PHE A 369 25.72 11.69 -1.18
CA PHE A 369 24.53 12.11 -1.89
C PHE A 369 24.82 13.45 -2.57
N ARG A 370 24.63 13.53 -3.89
CA ARG A 370 24.71 14.77 -4.67
C ARG A 370 23.28 15.24 -4.97
N PRO A 371 22.80 16.32 -4.33
CA PRO A 371 21.53 16.96 -4.67
C PRO A 371 21.47 17.30 -6.15
N ALA A 372 20.25 17.30 -6.72
CA ALA A 372 20.04 17.85 -8.04
C ALA A 372 20.50 19.33 -8.09
N PRO A 373 20.91 19.85 -9.25
CA PRO A 373 21.33 21.24 -9.39
C PRO A 373 20.27 22.19 -8.80
N GLY A 374 20.70 23.12 -7.94
CA GLY A 374 19.80 24.08 -7.29
C GLY A 374 19.10 23.59 -6.02
N ARG A 375 19.25 22.32 -5.62
CA ARG A 375 18.65 21.78 -4.38
C ARG A 375 19.57 21.93 -3.17
N SER A 376 18.96 22.14 -2.01
CA SER A 376 19.69 21.98 -0.74
C SER A 376 20.00 20.51 -0.45
N ARG A 377 20.93 20.26 0.49
CA ARG A 377 21.33 18.89 0.82
C ARG A 377 20.19 18.04 1.40
N ASP A 378 19.18 18.62 2.02
CA ASP A 378 18.09 17.85 2.66
C ASP A 378 16.77 17.94 1.88
N GLU A 379 16.82 18.46 0.66
CA GLU A 379 15.66 18.67 -0.21
C GLU A 379 15.68 17.70 -1.38
N VAL A 380 14.51 17.12 -1.64
CA VAL A 380 14.21 16.23 -2.75
C VAL A 380 12.87 16.64 -3.30
N HIS A 381 12.68 16.64 -4.61
CA HIS A 381 11.37 16.93 -5.19
C HIS A 381 10.66 15.64 -5.63
N GLU A 382 9.34 15.64 -5.43
CA GLU A 382 8.44 14.76 -6.16
C GLU A 382 8.02 15.49 -7.44
N TRP A 383 8.19 14.83 -8.58
CA TRP A 383 7.66 15.23 -9.86
C TRP A 383 6.26 14.67 -10.03
N LEU A 384 5.30 15.55 -10.20
CA LEU A 384 3.92 15.20 -10.51
C LEU A 384 3.62 15.68 -11.93
N PHE A 385 3.80 14.78 -12.90
CA PHE A 385 3.46 15.04 -14.28
C PHE A 385 1.97 14.86 -14.49
N VAL A 386 1.38 15.74 -15.29
CA VAL A 386 -0.03 15.70 -15.67
C VAL A 386 -0.11 15.76 -17.19
N ALA A 387 -0.50 14.64 -17.79
CA ALA A 387 -0.67 14.52 -19.23
C ALA A 387 -2.15 14.35 -19.56
N SER A 388 -2.63 15.03 -20.60
CA SER A 388 -4.02 14.92 -21.08
C SER A 388 -4.02 14.83 -22.59
N LYS A 389 -4.85 13.94 -23.15
CA LYS A 389 -5.03 13.87 -24.61
C LYS A 389 -5.64 15.18 -25.09
N VAL A 390 -5.01 15.82 -26.08
CA VAL A 390 -5.60 16.99 -26.71
C VAL A 390 -6.69 16.52 -27.67
N VAL A 391 -7.95 16.87 -27.36
CA VAL A 391 -9.05 16.68 -28.30
C VAL A 391 -8.75 17.48 -29.56
N SER A 392 -8.55 16.79 -30.68
CA SER A 392 -8.34 17.47 -31.95
C SER A 392 -9.62 18.22 -32.32
N SER A 393 -9.49 19.46 -32.79
CA SER A 393 -10.63 20.24 -33.29
C SER A 393 -11.30 19.63 -34.54
N ARG A 394 -10.80 18.50 -35.05
CA ARG A 394 -11.44 17.72 -36.12
C ARG A 394 -12.54 16.80 -35.60
N ASP A 395 -12.42 16.27 -34.39
CA ASP A 395 -13.40 15.31 -33.83
C ASP A 395 -14.70 16.00 -33.38
N VAL A 396 -14.67 17.31 -33.13
CA VAL A 396 -15.86 18.11 -32.79
C VAL A 396 -16.74 18.40 -34.02
N LYS A 397 -16.21 18.23 -35.24
CA LYS A 397 -16.95 18.47 -36.50
C LYS A 397 -17.63 17.24 -37.09
N GLU A 398 -17.36 16.04 -36.56
CA GLU A 398 -18.08 14.81 -36.97
C GLU A 398 -19.25 14.48 -36.05
N LEU A 399 -19.48 15.28 -35.01
CA LEU A 399 -20.59 15.16 -34.05
C LEU A 399 -21.62 16.33 -34.14
N GLN A 400 -21.51 17.18 -35.17
CA GLN A 400 -22.52 18.16 -35.57
C GLN A 400 -22.97 17.84 -36.99
#